data_AF-A0A9D4ITG0-F1
#
_entry.id   AF-A0A9D4ITG0-F1
#
_cell.length_a   1.000
_cell.length_b   1.000
_cell.length_c   1.000
_cell.angle_alpha   90.00
_cell.angle_beta   90.00
_cell.angle_gamma   90.00
#
_symmetry.space_group_name_H-M   'P 1'
#
loop_
_entity.id
_entity.type
_entity.pdbx_description
1 polymer ?
#
loop_
_entity_poly.entity_id
_entity_poly.type
_entity_poly.pdbx_seq_one_letter_code
_entity_poly.pdbx_strand_id
1 'polypeptide(L)'
;MISDRSFENTCNNDMISDRSFENTCNNDMISDRSFENTCNNDMISDRSFENTCNNDMISDRSFENTCNNDMISDRSFENTCNNDMISDRSFENTCNNDMISDRSFENTCNMMIVPIIQTCNHV
;
A
#
# COMPACT_ATOMS: atom_id res chain seq x y z
N MET A 1 20.83 9.27 -2.82
CA MET A 1 20.38 8.09 -3.56
C MET A 1 21.11 6.89 -3.00
N ILE A 2 20.40 6.09 -2.21
CA ILE A 2 20.90 4.84 -1.63
C ILE A 2 20.55 3.72 -2.62
N SER A 3 21.53 2.89 -2.96
CA SER A 3 21.30 1.71 -3.79
C SER A 3 22.23 0.60 -3.36
N ASP A 4 21.64 -0.43 -2.77
CA ASP A 4 22.37 -1.51 -2.12
C ASP A 4 21.56 -2.81 -2.10
N ARG A 5 22.20 -3.84 -1.53
CA ARG A 5 21.55 -5.07 -1.12
C ARG A 5 21.91 -5.31 0.33
N SER A 6 20.94 -5.11 1.19
CA SER A 6 21.09 -5.21 2.63
C SER A 6 20.15 -6.27 3.16
N PHE A 7 20.29 -6.58 4.45
CA PHE A 7 19.24 -7.31 5.15
C PHE A 7 18.17 -6.31 5.62
N GLU A 8 18.60 -5.21 6.24
CA GLU A 8 17.73 -4.13 6.71
C GLU A 8 18.21 -2.79 6.13
N ASN A 9 17.26 -1.88 5.86
CA ASN A 9 17.54 -0.49 5.55
C ASN A 9 16.70 0.46 6.41
N THR A 10 17.30 1.57 6.84
CA THR A 10 16.58 2.64 7.53
C THR A 10 17.02 3.98 6.97
N CYS A 11 16.05 4.75 6.46
CA CYS A 11 16.31 5.98 5.72
C CYS A 11 15.41 7.12 6.19
N ASN A 12 15.81 8.35 5.84
CA ASN A 12 15.04 9.56 6.16
C ASN A 12 15.43 10.74 5.24
N ASN A 13 14.48 11.26 4.48
CA ASN A 13 14.65 12.28 3.44
C ASN A 13 15.62 11.88 2.31
N ASP A 14 15.52 10.64 1.84
CA ASP A 14 16.34 10.01 0.84
C ASP A 14 15.55 9.56 -0.40
N MET A 15 16.31 9.33 -1.47
CA MET A 15 15.85 8.55 -2.62
C MET A 15 16.48 7.17 -2.54
N ILE A 16 15.67 6.12 -2.55
CA ILE A 16 16.10 4.75 -2.28
C ILE A 16 15.75 3.87 -3.47
N SER A 17 16.72 3.05 -3.89
CA SER A 17 16.46 1.96 -4.82
C SER A 17 17.34 0.76 -4.52
N ASP A 18 16.78 -0.20 -3.80
CA ASP A 18 17.51 -1.30 -3.19
C ASP A 18 16.77 -2.64 -3.29
N ARG A 19 17.40 -3.65 -2.70
CA ARG A 19 16.75 -4.93 -2.37
C ARG A 19 17.16 -5.32 -0.97
N SER A 20 16.23 -5.28 -0.05
CA SER A 20 16.41 -5.63 1.34
C SER A 20 15.50 -6.80 1.73
N PHE A 21 15.62 -7.26 2.96
CA PHE A 21 14.57 -8.05 3.59
C PHE A 21 13.56 -7.11 4.25
N GLU A 22 14.03 -6.11 4.98
CA GLU A 22 13.20 -5.11 5.67
C GLU A 22 13.62 -3.68 5.29
N ASN A 23 12.66 -2.79 5.01
CA ASN A 23 12.89 -1.35 4.93
C ASN A 23 12.01 -0.57 5.91
N THR A 24 12.61 0.43 6.54
CA THR A 24 11.90 1.47 7.30
C THR A 24 12.28 2.85 6.78
N CYS A 25 11.30 3.61 6.31
CA CYS A 25 11.54 4.88 5.61
C CYS A 25 10.65 6.01 6.16
N ASN A 26 11.08 7.25 5.93
CA ASN A 26 10.34 8.44 6.36
C ASN A 26 10.69 9.68 5.52
N ASN A 27 9.69 10.29 4.88
CA ASN A 27 9.83 11.37 3.90
C ASN A 27 10.73 11.01 2.70
N ASP A 28 10.68 9.76 2.26
CA ASP A 28 11.52 9.16 1.24
C ASP A 28 10.78 8.95 -0.09
N MET A 29 11.55 8.83 -1.15
CA MET A 29 11.09 8.28 -2.43
C MET A 29 11.71 6.90 -2.63
N ILE A 30 10.87 5.87 -2.67
CA ILE A 30 11.30 4.48 -2.56
C ILE A 30 10.94 3.72 -3.83
N SER A 31 11.91 2.99 -4.37
CA SER A 31 11.65 1.95 -5.37
C SER A 31 12.51 0.71 -5.16
N ASP A 32 11.92 -0.28 -4.52
CA ASP A 32 12.63 -1.41 -3.93
C ASP A 32 11.95 -2.76 -4.19
N ARG A 33 12.60 -3.79 -3.66
CA ARG A 33 11.99 -5.09 -3.43
C ARG A 33 12.43 -5.58 -2.07
N SER A 34 11.47 -5.73 -1.18
CA SER A 34 11.66 -6.18 0.19
C SER A 34 10.79 -7.40 0.48
N PHE A 35 10.93 -7.94 1.67
CA PHE A 35 9.92 -8.80 2.26
C PHE A 35 8.91 -7.94 3.02
N GLU A 36 9.40 -7.01 3.86
CA GLU A 36 8.59 -6.09 4.66
C GLU A 36 8.99 -4.62 4.41
N ASN A 37 8.00 -3.74 4.22
CA ASN A 37 8.20 -2.30 4.21
C ASN A 37 7.33 -1.59 5.25
N THR A 38 7.94 -0.68 5.99
CA THR A 38 7.25 0.30 6.84
C THR A 38 7.62 1.71 6.41
N CYS A 39 6.63 2.51 6.04
CA CYS A 39 6.82 3.83 5.43
C CYS A 39 5.94 4.90 6.08
N ASN A 40 6.36 6.17 5.98
CA ASN A 40 5.62 7.30 6.53
C ASN A 40 5.95 8.63 5.82
N ASN A 41 4.95 9.27 5.24
CA ASN A 41 5.05 10.43 4.35
C ASN A 41 5.94 10.19 3.11
N ASP A 42 5.88 8.99 2.55
CA ASP A 42 6.71 8.48 1.49
C ASP A 42 5.97 8.40 0.14
N MET A 43 6.74 8.40 -0.93
CA MET A 43 6.27 7.98 -2.26
C MET A 43 6.89 6.64 -2.60
N ILE A 44 6.05 5.61 -2.74
CA ILE A 44 6.49 4.20 -2.76
C ILE A 44 6.11 3.56 -4.08
N SER A 45 7.07 2.89 -4.71
CA SER A 45 6.80 1.95 -5.79
C SER A 45 7.64 0.69 -5.68
N ASP A 46 7.02 -0.36 -5.14
CA ASP A 46 7.74 -1.51 -4.61
C ASP A 46 7.08 -2.85 -4.97
N ARG A 47 7.76 -3.91 -4.52
CA ARG A 47 7.19 -5.26 -4.42
C ARG A 47 7.66 -5.86 -3.11
N SER A 48 6.71 -6.16 -2.25
CA SER A 48 6.93 -6.72 -0.94
C SER A 48 6.04 -7.93 -0.72
N PHE A 49 6.24 -8.59 0.42
CA PHE A 49 5.24 -9.51 0.95
C PHE A 49 4.24 -8.71 1.82
N GLU A 50 4.74 -7.87 2.71
CA GLU A 50 3.97 -7.04 3.62
C GLU A 50 4.32 -5.56 3.48
N ASN A 51 3.30 -4.71 3.42
CA ASN A 51 3.41 -3.25 3.42
C ASN A 51 2.60 -2.63 4.54
N THR A 52 3.23 -1.73 5.31
CA THR A 52 2.57 -0.85 6.27
C THR A 52 2.92 0.60 5.99
N CYS A 53 1.92 1.42 5.73
CA CYS A 53 2.09 2.79 5.25
C CYS A 53 1.20 3.79 5.98
N ASN A 54 1.60 5.06 6.01
CA ASN A 54 0.85 6.13 6.66
C ASN A 54 1.17 7.52 6.08
N ASN A 55 0.17 8.19 5.54
CA ASN A 55 0.24 9.45 4.78
C ASN A 55 1.10 9.34 3.51
N ASP A 56 1.01 8.22 2.81
CA ASP A 56 1.85 7.81 1.70
C ASP A 56 1.11 7.84 0.36
N MET A 57 1.90 7.94 -0.72
CA MET A 57 1.45 7.64 -2.08
C MET A 57 2.06 6.33 -2.54
N ILE A 58 1.22 5.32 -2.74
CA ILE A 58 1.66 3.94 -2.87
C ILE A 58 1.24 3.37 -4.22
N SER A 59 2.20 2.76 -4.91
CA SER A 59 1.92 1.89 -6.05
C SER A 59 2.73 0.60 -5.96
N ASP A 60 2.10 -0.43 -5.41
CA ASP A 60 2.77 -1.65 -4.98
C ASP A 60 2.18 -2.94 -5.55
N ARG A 61 2.92 -4.02 -5.30
CA ARG A 61 2.38 -5.38 -5.34
C ARG A 61 2.86 -6.10 -4.11
N SER A 62 1.92 -6.42 -3.25
CA SER A 62 2.12 -7.04 -1.96
C SER A 62 1.27 -8.31 -1.83
N PHE A 63 1.53 -9.10 -0.81
CA PHE A 63 0.56 -10.10 -0.37
C PHE A 63 -0.44 -9.43 0.59
N GLU A 64 0.07 -8.71 1.57
CA GLU A 64 -0.70 -7.97 2.56
C GLU A 64 -0.33 -6.48 2.51
N ASN A 65 -1.36 -5.62 2.53
CA ASN A 65 -1.18 -4.18 2.63
C ASN A 65 -2.03 -3.59 3.76
N THR A 66 -1.43 -2.75 4.58
CA THR A 66 -2.10 -1.97 5.63
C THR A 66 -1.75 -0.50 5.47
N CYS A 67 -2.77 0.34 5.33
CA CYS A 67 -2.62 1.75 4.98
C CYS A 67 -3.53 2.66 5.81
N ASN A 68 -3.14 3.92 5.95
CA ASN A 68 -3.91 4.94 6.69
C ASN A 68 -3.60 6.38 6.23
N ASN A 69 -4.63 7.07 5.76
CA ASN A 69 -4.58 8.39 5.10
C ASN A 69 -3.74 8.42 3.81
N ASP A 70 -3.85 7.36 3.01
CA ASP A 70 -3.01 7.07 1.87
C ASP A 70 -3.75 7.21 0.53
N MET A 71 -2.97 7.44 -0.52
CA MET A 71 -3.42 7.24 -1.90
C MET A 71 -2.80 5.98 -2.45
N ILE A 72 -3.64 4.99 -2.74
CA ILE A 72 -3.20 3.61 -2.98
C ILE A 72 -3.61 3.16 -4.38
N SER A 73 -2.65 2.61 -5.12
CA SER A 73 -2.91 1.83 -6.31
C SER A 73 -2.13 0.52 -6.30
N ASP A 74 -2.77 -0.53 -5.81
CA ASP A 74 -2.12 -1.77 -5.43
C ASP A 74 -2.69 -3.01 -6.15
N ARG A 75 -1.94 -4.09 -6.02
CA ARG A 75 -2.44 -5.45 -6.21
C ARG A 75 -1.96 -6.30 -5.06
N SER A 76 -2.90 -6.71 -4.23
CA SER A 76 -2.68 -7.44 -2.99
C SER A 76 -3.51 -8.72 -2.97
N PHE A 77 -3.22 -9.60 -2.02
CA PHE A 77 -4.16 -10.66 -1.64
C PHE A 77 -5.14 -10.08 -0.61
N GLU A 78 -4.60 -9.44 0.43
CA GLU A 78 -5.36 -8.78 1.49
C GLU A 78 -4.99 -7.29 1.57
N ASN A 79 -6.01 -6.44 1.66
CA ASN A 79 -5.83 -5.01 1.86
C ASN A 79 -6.67 -4.51 3.05
N THR A 80 -6.06 -3.73 3.93
CA THR A 80 -6.72 -3.05 5.05
C THR A 80 -6.42 -1.55 5.02
N CYS A 81 -7.46 -0.74 4.94
CA CYS A 81 -7.36 0.70 4.71
C CYS A 81 -8.24 1.53 5.63
N ASN A 82 -7.84 2.79 5.85
CA ASN A 82 -8.59 3.74 6.67
C ASN A 82 -8.32 5.22 6.30
N ASN A 83 -9.37 5.92 5.90
CA ASN A 83 -9.39 7.29 5.35
C ASN A 83 -8.56 7.44 4.06
N ASP A 84 -8.64 6.45 3.18
CA ASP A 84 -7.81 6.29 2.00
C ASP A 84 -8.57 6.55 0.69
N MET A 85 -7.81 6.89 -0.34
CA MET A 85 -8.27 6.84 -1.74
C MET A 85 -7.65 5.63 -2.41
N ILE A 86 -8.47 4.65 -2.76
CA ILE A 86 -8.01 3.31 -3.12
C ILE A 86 -8.43 2.95 -4.54
N SER A 87 -7.46 2.49 -5.32
CA SER A 87 -7.71 1.76 -6.57
C SER A 87 -6.95 0.43 -6.58
N ASP A 88 -7.61 -0.60 -6.07
CA ASP A 88 -7.00 -1.89 -5.78
C ASP A 88 -7.54 -3.04 -6.65
N ARG A 89 -6.76 -4.11 -6.67
CA ARG A 89 -7.24 -5.46 -7.01
C ARG A 89 -6.75 -6.41 -5.94
N SER A 90 -7.67 -6.86 -5.12
CA SER A 90 -7.42 -7.69 -3.94
C SER A 90 -8.25 -8.98 -4.01
N PHE A 91 -7.92 -9.97 -3.18
CA PHE A 91 -8.86 -11.05 -2.88
C PHE A 91 -9.81 -10.57 -1.78
N GLU A 92 -9.27 -10.05 -0.70
CA GLU A 92 -9.99 -9.48 0.44
C GLU A 92 -9.63 -8.01 0.64
N ASN A 93 -10.64 -7.16 0.82
CA ASN A 93 -10.47 -5.75 1.15
C ASN A 93 -11.31 -5.38 2.38
N THR A 94 -10.67 -4.77 3.38
CA THR A 94 -11.31 -4.19 4.56
C THR A 94 -11.04 -2.70 4.63
N CYS A 95 -12.10 -1.89 4.72
CA CYS A 95 -12.00 -0.45 4.55
C CYS A 95 -12.85 0.37 5.54
N ASN A 96 -12.42 1.59 5.83
CA ASN A 96 -13.14 2.50 6.73
C ASN A 96 -12.95 3.98 6.34
N ASN A 97 -14.05 4.65 5.96
CA ASN A 97 -14.09 6.04 5.50
C ASN A 97 -13.36 6.30 4.17
N ASP A 98 -13.44 5.33 3.26
CA ASP A 98 -12.59 5.32 2.07
C ASP A 98 -13.37 5.69 0.80
N MET A 99 -12.66 6.28 -0.15
CA MET A 99 -13.11 6.38 -1.55
C MET A 99 -12.47 5.24 -2.34
N ILE A 100 -13.29 4.27 -2.73
CA ILE A 100 -12.82 3.01 -3.30
C ILE A 100 -13.28 2.82 -4.74
N SER A 101 -12.34 2.42 -5.58
CA SER A 101 -12.58 1.85 -6.91
C SER A 101 -11.84 0.52 -7.03
N ASP A 102 -12.46 -0.55 -6.56
CA ASP A 102 -11.84 -1.85 -6.36
C ASP A 102 -12.33 -2.94 -7.32
N ARG A 103 -11.57 -4.03 -7.36
CA ARG A 103 -12.05 -5.35 -7.76
C ARG A 103 -11.57 -6.37 -6.74
N SER A 104 -12.42 -6.69 -5.77
CA SER A 104 -12.15 -7.76 -4.80
C SER A 104 -13.11 -8.93 -4.93
N PHE A 105 -12.73 -10.06 -4.34
CA PHE A 105 -13.61 -11.21 -4.16
C PHE A 105 -14.50 -11.01 -2.92
N GLU A 106 -13.93 -10.50 -1.84
CA GLU A 106 -14.62 -10.12 -0.61
C GLU A 106 -14.30 -8.66 -0.25
N ASN A 107 -15.32 -7.90 0.16
CA ASN A 107 -15.17 -6.50 0.56
C ASN A 107 -16.01 -6.21 1.82
N THR A 108 -15.36 -5.70 2.86
CA THR A 108 -16.01 -5.20 4.09
C THR A 108 -15.70 -3.71 4.28
N CYS A 109 -16.74 -2.86 4.25
CA CYS A 109 -16.56 -1.42 4.42
C CYS A 109 -17.56 -0.79 5.40
N ASN A 110 -17.03 0.02 6.32
CA ASN A 110 -17.84 0.71 7.33
C ASN A 110 -18.47 2.02 6.80
N MET A 111 -17.73 2.81 6.02
CA MET A 111 -18.24 3.97 5.28
C MET A 111 -17.49 4.06 3.95
N MET A 112 -18.23 3.99 2.84
CA MET A 112 -17.67 3.96 1.49
C MET A 112 -18.31 5.07 0.64
N ILE A 113 -17.47 5.90 0.02
CA ILE A 113 -17.91 6.89 -0.97
C ILE A 113 -17.54 6.37 -2.36
N VAL A 114 -18.49 5.74 -3.05
CA VAL A 114 -18.27 5.15 -4.38
C VAL A 114 -18.54 6.20 -5.47
N PRO A 115 -17.57 6.51 -6.36
CA PRO A 115 -17.86 7.24 -7.59
C PRO A 115 -18.69 6.33 -8.51
N ILE A 116 -19.84 6.82 -8.98
CA ILE A 116 -20.89 6.09 -9.72
C ILE A 116 -20.35 5.25 -10.90
N ILE A 117 -19.87 4.02 -10.65
CA ILE A 117 -19.74 2.90 -11.60
C ILE A 117 -19.91 1.61 -10.79
N GLN A 118 -21.12 1.06 -10.82
CA GLN A 118 -21.47 -0.17 -10.13
C GLN A 118 -20.98 -1.39 -10.92
N THR A 119 -20.18 -2.26 -10.30
CA THR A 119 -20.34 -3.72 -10.31
C THR A 119 -19.48 -4.36 -9.20
N CYS A 120 -20.09 -4.88 -8.13
CA CYS A 120 -19.89 -6.27 -7.76
C CYS A 120 -21.01 -6.78 -6.85
N ASN A 121 -21.24 -8.08 -6.95
CA ASN A 121 -22.46 -8.80 -6.63
C ASN A 121 -22.56 -9.21 -5.15
N HIS A 122 -23.81 -9.46 -4.71
CA HIS A 122 -24.15 -10.09 -3.44
C HIS A 122 -23.35 -11.38 -3.18
N VAL A 123 -22.85 -11.53 -1.95
CA VAL A 123 -23.45 -12.39 -0.90
C VAL A 123 -23.43 -11.63 0.41
#